data_AF-A0A078AUB8-F1
#
_entry.id   AF-A0A078AUB8-F1
#
_cell.length_a   1.000
_cell.length_b   1.000
_cell.length_c   1.000
_cell.angle_alpha   90.00
_cell.angle_beta   90.00
_cell.angle_gamma   90.00
#
_symmetry.space_group_name_H-M   'P 1'
#
loop_
_entity.id
_entity.type
_entity.pdbx_description
1 polymer ?
#
loop_
_entity_poly.entity_id
_entity_poly.type
_entity_poly.pdbx_seq_one_letter_code
_entity_poly.pdbx_strand_id
1 'polypeptide(L)'
;MSTNKSKTASPTRRSQTINNNGTNKTNIQLSIDNSRQDFVLMDKDLLRGLSEKEVEIEHLKTTVIGLNTKVEVIRDMEQDVVNSQTITKNSEIKRVELQTFIKTTSIQIQEDAQKNKQFQDSVINENNNLQQEVLRLKQALIQKEKERLDQQQRYETIISERELRIKTLIEENLQQLAKIREQEQIIRLNEDIADQLAQANKLIEVLTEQKRKLQQELETASDYILALEDKVYKANKTSLELLRQLKDAEIEIETLKNYIIELKQRIAVYIPVKDDVIDKKLAEFINNYPDRQKLKIMFLRESEGVYQFGSKRVAVRVDKDKINIRVGGGYLSIDEFLDQYTPAELDKMERKDPLKKFSEKIAMQKTLVGKEVRESSPIRSPTRQ
;
A
#
# COMPACT_ATOMS: atom_id res chain seq x y z
N MET A 1 0.05 45.04 9.66
CA MET A 1 -0.69 45.46 10.87
C MET A 1 -0.03 46.71 11.44
N SER A 2 -0.85 47.62 11.96
CA SER A 2 -0.70 48.48 13.16
C SER A 2 0.64 48.44 13.92
N THR A 3 1.18 49.50 14.55
CA THR A 3 0.80 50.93 14.79
C THR A 3 2.07 51.58 15.38
N ASN A 4 2.39 52.87 15.21
CA ASN A 4 1.83 53.96 16.02
C ASN A 4 2.31 55.36 15.56
N LYS A 5 1.62 56.42 16.00
CA LYS A 5 1.92 57.84 15.75
C LYS A 5 2.11 58.60 17.08
N SER A 6 3.04 59.56 17.11
CA SER A 6 3.10 60.72 18.04
C SER A 6 4.10 61.73 17.45
N LYS A 7 3.85 63.03 17.19
CA LYS A 7 2.75 63.98 17.46
C LYS A 7 2.57 64.51 18.90
N THR A 8 3.38 65.53 19.22
CA THR A 8 3.10 66.71 20.08
C THR A 8 4.01 67.84 19.54
N ALA A 9 3.62 69.04 19.07
CA ALA A 9 2.53 69.99 19.35
C ALA A 9 2.77 70.93 20.57
N SER A 10 3.49 72.05 20.34
CA SER A 10 3.10 73.49 20.53
C SER A 10 2.39 73.97 21.83
N PRO A 11 2.19 75.30 22.07
CA PRO A 11 2.92 76.55 21.74
C PRO A 11 3.05 77.54 22.96
N THR A 12 3.30 78.85 22.70
CA THR A 12 2.88 80.10 23.44
C THR A 12 4.10 81.03 23.70
N ARG A 13 4.34 82.18 23.04
CA ARG A 13 3.58 83.43 22.78
C ARG A 13 3.32 84.31 24.02
N ARG A 14 4.10 85.38 24.25
CA ARG A 14 3.57 86.76 24.43
C ARG A 14 4.63 87.87 24.47
N SER A 15 4.23 89.03 23.98
CA SER A 15 4.86 90.36 24.08
C SER A 15 4.59 91.04 25.43
N GLN A 16 5.47 91.95 25.87
CA GLN A 16 5.05 93.20 26.53
C GLN A 16 6.12 94.30 26.51
N THR A 17 5.64 95.55 26.46
CA THR A 17 6.35 96.83 26.54
C THR A 17 6.20 97.46 27.94
N ILE A 18 6.76 98.66 28.13
CA ILE A 18 6.43 99.72 29.14
C ILE A 18 7.45 99.95 30.29
N ASN A 19 8.25 101.01 30.09
CA ASN A 19 8.49 102.19 30.95
C ASN A 19 8.66 102.14 32.49
N ASN A 20 9.68 102.90 32.91
CA ASN A 20 9.64 104.08 33.82
C ASN A 20 10.17 104.02 35.27
N ASN A 21 10.97 105.07 35.55
CA ASN A 21 11.21 105.77 36.83
C ASN A 21 11.89 104.96 37.96
N GLY A 22 12.66 105.56 38.88
CA GLY A 22 13.05 106.97 39.01
C GLY A 22 13.39 107.37 40.45
N THR A 23 14.48 108.13 40.58
CA THR A 23 14.64 109.37 41.38
C THR A 23 14.76 109.38 42.92
N ASN A 24 15.86 109.98 43.42
CA ASN A 24 15.92 111.14 44.36
C ASN A 24 17.42 111.49 44.58
N LYS A 25 17.94 112.72 44.40
CA LYS A 25 17.61 114.09 44.90
C LYS A 25 18.04 114.36 46.35
N THR A 26 19.05 115.23 46.51
CA THR A 26 18.96 116.58 47.12
C THR A 26 20.30 117.32 46.99
N ASN A 27 20.48 118.65 47.04
CA ASN A 27 19.72 119.90 46.78
C ASN A 27 20.56 121.07 47.40
N ILE A 28 20.13 122.34 47.23
CA ILE A 28 20.56 123.58 47.96
C ILE A 28 21.94 124.16 47.53
N GLN A 29 22.15 125.49 47.32
CA GLN A 29 21.26 126.65 47.04
C GLN A 29 22.11 127.91 46.61
N LEU A 30 21.47 128.93 46.00
CA LEU A 30 21.89 130.36 45.83
C LEU A 30 23.11 130.67 44.92
N SER A 31 23.10 131.53 43.87
CA SER A 31 22.36 132.75 43.46
C SER A 31 22.70 134.06 44.19
N ILE A 32 23.06 135.13 43.44
CA ILE A 32 22.40 136.45 43.40
C ILE A 32 23.13 137.43 42.44
N ASP A 33 22.33 138.29 41.79
CA ASP A 33 22.75 139.39 40.90
C ASP A 33 23.45 140.58 41.60
N ASN A 34 24.10 141.45 40.81
CA ASN A 34 24.06 142.94 40.85
C ASN A 34 25.31 143.49 40.12
N SER A 35 25.25 144.12 38.95
CA SER A 35 24.62 145.39 38.55
C SER A 35 25.53 146.64 38.66
N ARG A 36 25.63 147.36 37.53
CA ARG A 36 25.67 148.84 37.37
C ARG A 36 26.97 149.67 37.52
N GLN A 37 27.07 150.56 36.52
CA GLN A 37 27.61 151.94 36.46
C GLN A 37 29.14 152.10 36.46
N ASP A 38 29.78 152.80 35.50
CA ASP A 38 29.54 154.08 34.79
C ASP A 38 29.92 155.37 35.55
N PHE A 39 30.67 156.24 34.85
CA PHE A 39 30.88 157.69 35.10
C PHE A 39 31.73 158.03 36.36
N VAL A 40 32.46 159.16 36.50
CA VAL A 40 32.88 160.32 35.68
C VAL A 40 34.10 160.97 36.41
N LEU A 41 35.20 161.39 35.75
CA LEU A 41 35.52 162.75 35.26
C LEU A 41 35.51 163.90 36.31
N MET A 42 36.56 164.73 36.25
CA MET A 42 36.66 166.13 36.74
C MET A 42 36.72 166.41 38.26
N ASP A 43 37.23 167.57 38.74
CA ASP A 43 38.29 168.50 38.26
C ASP A 43 38.51 169.59 39.36
N LYS A 44 39.66 170.26 39.32
CA LYS A 44 39.93 171.67 39.72
C LYS A 44 39.69 172.26 41.13
N ASP A 45 40.69 173.08 41.48
CA ASP A 45 40.64 174.41 42.12
C ASP A 45 40.29 174.57 43.61
N LEU A 46 41.32 174.54 44.47
CA LEU A 46 41.38 175.42 45.64
C LEU A 46 42.82 175.84 46.03
N LEU A 47 43.10 177.14 45.86
CA LEU A 47 44.05 178.04 46.55
C LEU A 47 45.48 177.51 46.85
N ARG A 48 46.54 178.01 46.21
CA ARG A 48 47.10 179.38 46.28
C ARG A 48 47.74 179.75 47.64
N GLY A 49 48.92 179.17 47.88
CA GLY A 49 50.08 179.88 48.43
C GLY A 49 50.45 179.63 49.89
N LEU A 50 51.58 178.93 50.10
CA LEU A 50 52.57 179.17 51.17
C LEU A 50 53.85 178.35 50.90
N SER A 51 55.02 178.95 51.14
CA SER A 51 56.32 178.35 51.51
C SER A 51 56.80 177.02 50.88
N GLU A 52 57.90 177.09 50.12
CA GLU A 52 58.69 176.00 49.46
C GLU A 52 58.84 174.64 50.17
N LYS A 53 58.67 174.54 51.49
CA LYS A 53 58.92 173.31 52.26
C LYS A 53 57.84 172.23 52.15
N GLU A 54 56.62 172.55 51.73
CA GLU A 54 55.54 171.55 51.63
C GLU A 54 55.65 170.69 50.35
N VAL A 55 56.25 171.22 49.28
CA VAL A 55 56.49 170.49 48.02
C VAL A 55 57.45 169.32 48.23
N GLU A 56 58.48 169.50 49.06
CA GLU A 56 59.45 168.44 49.40
C GLU A 56 58.79 167.32 50.23
N ILE A 57 57.85 167.66 51.12
CA ILE A 57 57.11 166.69 51.93
C ILE A 57 56.08 165.91 51.10
N GLU A 58 55.39 166.55 50.16
CA GLU A 58 54.50 165.85 49.20
C GLU A 58 55.28 164.93 48.25
N HIS A 59 56.45 165.38 47.77
CA HIS A 59 57.31 164.52 46.95
C HIS A 59 57.83 163.31 47.74
N LEU A 60 58.22 163.50 49.00
CA LEU A 60 58.61 162.40 49.90
C LEU A 60 57.44 161.47 50.23
N LYS A 61 56.21 161.98 50.48
CA LYS A 61 55.02 161.13 50.64
C LYS A 61 54.73 160.30 49.39
N THR A 62 54.76 160.93 48.22
CA THR A 62 54.54 160.24 46.93
C THR A 62 55.60 159.17 46.70
N THR A 63 56.85 159.45 47.07
CA THR A 63 57.97 158.49 46.98
C THR A 63 57.82 157.35 47.99
N VAL A 64 57.39 157.62 49.22
CA VAL A 64 57.11 156.61 50.25
C VAL A 64 55.91 155.73 49.86
N ILE A 65 54.83 156.30 49.32
CA ILE A 65 53.69 155.53 48.80
C ILE A 65 54.10 154.68 47.59
N GLY A 66 54.92 155.24 46.68
CA GLY A 66 55.51 154.53 45.54
C GLY A 66 56.51 153.44 45.91
N LEU A 67 57.18 153.56 47.07
CA LEU A 67 58.04 152.51 47.63
C LEU A 67 57.22 151.47 48.39
N ASN A 68 56.17 151.86 49.12
CA ASN A 68 55.33 150.95 49.87
C ASN A 68 54.48 150.06 48.94
N THR A 69 53.95 150.61 47.86
CA THR A 69 53.31 149.83 46.78
C THR A 69 54.30 148.90 46.08
N LYS A 70 55.57 149.31 45.88
CA LYS A 70 56.61 148.38 45.40
C LYS A 70 56.92 147.28 46.41
N VAL A 71 56.86 147.55 47.72
CA VAL A 71 57.04 146.53 48.77
C VAL A 71 55.86 145.56 48.82
N GLU A 72 54.62 146.02 48.60
CA GLU A 72 53.47 145.13 48.41
C GLU A 72 53.61 144.28 47.15
N VAL A 73 53.96 144.87 46.00
CA VAL A 73 54.23 144.11 44.76
C VAL A 73 55.38 143.10 44.96
N ILE A 74 56.43 143.45 45.71
CA ILE A 74 57.51 142.50 46.04
C ILE A 74 57.00 141.38 46.96
N ARG A 75 56.15 141.66 47.95
CA ARG A 75 55.53 140.62 48.79
C ARG A 75 54.60 139.71 48.00
N ASP A 76 53.80 140.26 47.09
CA ASP A 76 52.93 139.48 46.21
C ASP A 76 53.77 138.63 45.24
N MET A 77 54.86 139.17 44.70
CA MET A 77 55.82 138.39 43.90
C MET A 77 56.56 137.32 44.72
N GLU A 78 56.94 137.58 45.97
CA GLU A 78 57.52 136.58 46.87
C GLU A 78 56.50 135.48 47.18
N GLN A 79 55.25 135.86 47.44
CA GLN A 79 54.14 134.93 47.66
C GLN A 79 53.84 134.10 46.40
N ASP A 80 53.88 134.70 45.21
CA ASP A 80 53.71 134.00 43.93
C ASP A 80 54.90 133.11 43.57
N VAL A 81 56.12 133.46 43.98
CA VAL A 81 57.29 132.57 43.89
C VAL A 81 57.12 131.39 44.85
N VAL A 82 56.67 131.60 46.10
CA VAL A 82 56.38 130.52 47.05
C VAL A 82 55.22 129.64 46.57
N ASN A 83 54.16 130.23 46.01
CA ASN A 83 53.03 129.54 45.41
C ASN A 83 53.51 128.71 44.19
N SER A 84 54.30 129.30 43.30
CA SER A 84 54.87 128.61 42.12
C SER A 84 55.84 127.50 42.51
N GLN A 85 56.68 127.68 43.53
CA GLN A 85 57.54 126.63 44.07
C GLN A 85 56.72 125.50 44.70
N THR A 86 55.62 125.83 45.39
CA THR A 86 54.71 124.83 45.97
C THR A 86 53.95 124.07 44.88
N ILE A 87 53.47 124.75 43.84
CA ILE A 87 52.80 124.16 42.68
C ILE A 87 53.75 123.27 41.88
N THR A 88 54.97 123.72 41.60
CA THR A 88 55.99 122.91 40.89
C THR A 88 56.43 121.72 41.71
N LYS A 89 56.65 121.87 43.03
CA LYS A 89 56.97 120.74 43.92
C LYS A 89 55.83 119.72 44.01
N ASN A 90 54.57 120.17 44.10
CA ASN A 90 53.41 119.28 44.07
C ASN A 90 53.22 118.61 42.70
N SER A 91 53.49 119.32 41.61
CA SER A 91 53.45 118.77 40.25
C SER A 91 54.55 117.73 40.05
N GLU A 92 55.74 117.95 40.60
CA GLU A 92 56.86 117.01 40.55
C GLU A 92 56.60 115.75 41.40
N ILE A 93 56.03 115.91 42.61
CA ILE A 93 55.55 114.78 43.42
C ILE A 93 54.53 113.97 42.62
N LYS A 94 53.50 114.61 42.05
CA LYS A 94 52.50 113.92 41.21
C LYS A 94 53.10 113.31 39.93
N ARG A 95 54.14 113.91 39.36
CA ARG A 95 54.88 113.35 38.20
C ARG A 95 55.61 112.07 38.61
N VAL A 96 56.26 112.06 39.77
CA VAL A 96 56.94 110.87 40.32
C VAL A 96 55.95 109.79 40.74
N GLU A 97 54.84 110.15 41.38
CA GLU A 97 53.74 109.23 41.70
C GLU A 97 53.16 108.59 40.43
N LEU A 98 52.86 109.41 39.41
CA LEU A 98 52.36 108.93 38.11
C LEU A 98 53.39 108.05 37.39
N GLN A 99 54.67 108.43 37.39
CA GLN A 99 55.74 107.63 36.79
C GLN A 99 55.94 106.30 37.53
N THR A 100 55.80 106.29 38.85
CA THR A 100 55.84 105.07 39.68
C THR A 100 54.61 104.20 39.41
N PHE A 101 53.41 104.79 39.36
CA PHE A 101 52.17 104.11 39.01
C PHE A 101 52.25 103.47 37.63
N ILE A 102 52.65 104.22 36.59
CA ILE A 102 52.84 103.71 35.23
C ILE A 102 53.83 102.53 35.21
N LYS A 103 54.94 102.63 35.95
CA LYS A 103 55.95 101.55 36.02
C LYS A 103 55.39 100.30 36.71
N THR A 104 54.69 100.46 37.84
CA THR A 104 54.03 99.36 38.56
C THR A 104 52.94 98.71 37.71
N THR A 105 52.07 99.51 37.09
CA THR A 105 51.02 99.02 36.17
C THR A 105 51.62 98.32 34.96
N SER A 106 52.74 98.81 34.40
CA SER A 106 53.44 98.14 33.29
C SER A 106 53.99 96.77 33.68
N ILE A 107 54.61 96.66 34.87
CA ILE A 107 55.06 95.37 35.44
C ILE A 107 53.86 94.44 35.64
N GLN A 108 52.76 94.94 36.21
CA GLN A 108 51.57 94.15 36.47
C GLN A 108 50.89 93.66 35.17
N ILE A 109 50.81 94.51 34.14
CA ILE A 109 50.37 94.12 32.79
C ILE A 109 51.29 93.05 32.19
N GLN A 110 52.60 93.16 32.39
CA GLN A 110 53.57 92.19 31.87
C GLN A 110 53.46 90.84 32.59
N GLU A 111 53.29 90.84 33.91
CA GLU A 111 53.00 89.63 34.69
C GLU A 111 51.67 88.99 34.28
N ASP A 112 50.61 89.76 34.12
CA ASP A 112 49.30 89.24 33.75
C ASP A 112 49.27 88.76 32.29
N ALA A 113 50.02 89.39 31.39
CA ALA A 113 50.27 88.87 30.05
C ALA A 113 51.05 87.53 30.09
N GLN A 114 52.03 87.39 30.98
CA GLN A 114 52.77 86.13 31.17
C GLN A 114 51.88 85.03 31.77
N LYS A 115 51.06 85.34 32.78
CA LYS A 115 50.07 84.42 33.35
C LYS A 115 49.03 83.99 32.31
N ASN A 116 48.48 84.93 31.53
CA ASN A 116 47.55 84.63 30.44
C ASN A 116 48.20 83.76 29.36
N LYS A 117 49.47 84.00 29.02
CA LYS A 117 50.19 83.14 28.07
C LYS A 117 50.36 81.72 28.63
N GLN A 118 50.81 81.57 29.89
CA GLN A 118 50.93 80.26 30.54
C GLN A 118 49.58 79.53 30.61
N PHE A 119 48.49 80.25 30.88
CA PHE A 119 47.14 79.71 30.86
C PHE A 119 46.70 79.26 29.46
N GLN A 120 46.95 80.08 28.42
CA GLN A 120 46.70 79.69 27.02
C GLN A 120 47.51 78.46 26.62
N ASP A 121 48.81 78.43 26.91
CA ASP A 121 49.70 77.30 26.61
C ASP A 121 49.21 76.02 27.33
N SER A 122 48.74 76.13 28.59
CA SER A 122 48.13 75.03 29.34
C SER A 122 46.84 74.53 28.69
N VAL A 123 45.92 75.44 28.31
CA VAL A 123 44.64 75.11 27.66
C VAL A 123 44.85 74.51 26.27
N ILE A 124 45.86 74.95 25.53
CA ILE A 124 46.25 74.38 24.23
C ILE A 124 46.78 72.96 24.41
N ASN A 125 47.67 72.73 25.38
CA ASN A 125 48.19 71.40 25.69
C ASN A 125 47.08 70.45 26.16
N GLU A 126 46.16 70.91 27.01
CA GLU A 126 45.02 70.12 27.45
C GLU A 126 44.08 69.78 26.28
N ASN A 127 43.77 70.74 25.40
CA ASN A 127 42.99 70.47 24.17
C ASN A 127 43.68 69.44 23.27
N ASN A 128 45.01 69.54 23.07
CA ASN A 128 45.76 68.59 22.27
C ASN A 128 45.73 67.18 22.88
N ASN A 129 45.88 67.06 24.20
CA ASN A 129 45.77 65.79 24.92
C ASN A 129 44.36 65.20 24.80
N LEU A 130 43.31 66.01 24.98
CA LEU A 130 41.92 65.59 24.83
C LEU A 130 41.61 65.15 23.38
N GLN A 131 42.14 65.84 22.37
CA GLN A 131 42.00 65.44 20.97
C GLN A 131 42.69 64.10 20.69
N GLN A 132 43.90 63.87 21.23
CA GLN A 132 44.61 62.59 21.10
C GLN A 132 43.84 61.45 21.80
N GLU A 133 43.31 61.67 23.00
CA GLU A 133 42.55 60.64 23.72
C GLU A 133 41.20 60.36 23.02
N VAL A 134 40.52 61.38 22.48
CA VAL A 134 39.32 61.18 21.63
C VAL A 134 39.65 60.38 20.37
N LEU A 135 40.81 60.61 19.74
CA LEU A 135 41.27 59.81 18.59
C LEU A 135 41.54 58.36 18.99
N ARG A 136 42.23 58.14 20.11
CA ARG A 136 42.51 56.79 20.66
C ARG A 136 41.23 56.04 21.00
N LEU A 137 40.28 56.69 21.68
CA LEU A 137 38.99 56.09 22.04
C LEU A 137 38.14 55.78 20.79
N LYS A 138 38.17 56.62 19.76
CA LYS A 138 37.54 56.33 18.46
C LYS A 138 38.16 55.10 17.78
N GLN A 139 39.49 55.00 17.75
CA GLN A 139 40.18 53.83 17.19
C GLN A 139 39.85 52.55 17.97
N ALA A 140 39.82 52.61 19.31
CA ALA A 140 39.44 51.48 20.15
C ALA A 140 37.97 51.05 19.95
N LEU A 141 37.05 52.00 19.77
CA LEU A 141 35.66 51.70 19.42
C LEU A 141 35.53 51.03 18.05
N ILE A 142 36.21 51.55 17.02
CA ILE A 142 36.21 50.96 15.67
C ILE A 142 36.76 49.53 15.70
N GLN A 143 37.85 49.29 16.43
CA GLN A 143 38.45 47.96 16.58
C GLN A 143 37.48 46.99 17.29
N LYS A 144 36.84 47.41 18.39
CA LYS A 144 35.86 46.61 19.12
C LYS A 144 34.60 46.32 18.29
N GLU A 145 34.16 47.27 17.47
CA GLU A 145 33.02 47.07 16.58
C GLU A 145 33.36 46.11 15.43
N LYS A 146 34.59 46.18 14.89
CA LYS A 146 35.09 45.20 13.93
C LYS A 146 35.16 43.79 14.52
N GLU A 147 35.71 43.63 15.73
CA GLU A 147 35.76 42.34 16.43
C GLU A 147 34.36 41.76 16.67
N ARG A 148 33.37 42.61 17.01
CA ARG A 148 31.96 42.21 17.15
C ARG A 148 31.39 41.74 15.80
N LEU A 149 31.69 42.44 14.70
CA LEU A 149 31.23 42.06 13.36
C LEU A 149 31.86 40.73 12.90
N ASP A 150 33.17 40.56 13.12
CA ASP A 150 33.90 39.33 12.82
C ASP A 150 33.34 38.14 13.63
N GLN A 151 32.98 38.35 14.89
CA GLN A 151 32.28 37.33 15.71
C GLN A 151 30.89 37.02 15.17
N GLN A 152 30.10 38.03 14.80
CA GLN A 152 28.77 37.85 14.24
C GLN A 152 28.81 37.01 12.95
N GLN A 153 29.74 37.32 12.04
CA GLN A 153 29.94 36.56 10.80
C GLN A 153 30.31 35.09 11.06
N ARG A 154 31.18 34.83 12.05
CA ARG A 154 31.51 33.44 12.45
C ARG A 154 30.29 32.68 12.96
N TYR A 155 29.46 33.30 13.80
CA TYR A 155 28.22 32.66 14.27
C TYR A 155 27.25 32.42 13.11
N GLU A 156 27.13 33.34 12.17
CA GLU A 156 26.27 33.22 11.00
C GLU A 156 26.72 32.09 10.05
N THR A 157 28.04 31.91 9.86
CA THR A 157 28.59 30.73 9.15
C THR A 157 28.25 29.42 9.87
N ILE A 158 28.48 29.34 11.19
CA ILE A 158 28.18 28.13 11.99
C ILE A 158 26.68 27.81 11.99
N ILE A 159 25.80 28.83 12.01
CA ILE A 159 24.35 28.65 11.89
C ILE A 159 24.01 28.07 10.52
N SER A 160 24.52 28.66 9.43
CA SER A 160 24.29 28.18 8.06
C SER A 160 24.76 26.73 7.84
N GLU A 161 25.94 26.37 8.34
CA GLU A 161 26.44 24.98 8.32
C GLU A 161 25.53 24.01 9.07
N ARG A 162 25.02 24.41 10.25
CA ARG A 162 24.09 23.61 11.04
C ARG A 162 22.72 23.48 10.39
N GLU A 163 22.20 24.54 9.79
CA GLU A 163 20.95 24.50 9.02
C GLU A 163 21.06 23.56 7.82
N LEU A 164 22.18 23.59 7.10
CA LEU A 164 22.45 22.65 6.01
C LEU A 164 22.49 21.21 6.53
N ARG A 165 23.21 20.94 7.64
CA ARG A 165 23.27 19.59 8.22
C ARG A 165 21.90 19.10 8.72
N ILE A 166 21.07 19.99 9.27
CA ILE A 166 19.68 19.67 9.66
C ILE A 166 18.85 19.29 8.43
N LYS A 167 18.96 20.03 7.32
CA LYS A 167 18.26 19.68 6.06
C LYS A 167 18.66 18.29 5.55
N THR A 168 19.96 17.99 5.48
CA THR A 168 20.45 16.66 5.06
C THR A 168 19.92 15.55 5.98
N LEU A 169 19.94 15.74 7.31
CA LEU A 169 19.41 14.76 8.25
C LEU A 169 17.89 14.55 8.13
N ILE A 170 17.13 15.60 7.77
CA ILE A 170 15.69 15.48 7.48
C ILE A 170 15.47 14.66 6.21
N GLU A 171 16.24 14.90 5.15
CA GLU A 171 16.17 14.12 3.89
C GLU A 171 16.54 12.65 4.11
N GLU A 172 17.63 12.36 4.84
CA GLU A 172 18.05 11.01 5.23
C GLU A 172 16.93 10.29 6.01
N ASN A 173 16.27 10.97 6.96
CA ASN A 173 15.20 10.39 7.78
C ASN A 173 13.92 10.13 6.97
N LEU A 174 13.56 11.03 6.04
CA LEU A 174 12.45 10.81 5.11
C LEU A 174 12.68 9.60 4.19
N GLN A 175 13.92 9.40 3.71
CA GLN A 175 14.28 8.21 2.92
C GLN A 175 14.19 6.93 3.76
N GLN A 176 14.65 6.95 5.01
CA GLN A 176 14.51 5.81 5.93
C GLN A 176 13.04 5.47 6.22
N LEU A 177 12.19 6.47 6.46
CA LEU A 177 10.74 6.28 6.65
C LEU A 177 10.05 5.70 5.41
N ALA A 178 10.47 6.11 4.20
CA ALA A 178 9.96 5.51 2.97
C ALA A 178 10.34 4.03 2.86
N LYS A 179 11.59 3.67 3.16
CA LYS A 179 12.07 2.29 3.16
C LYS A 179 11.40 1.41 4.22
N ILE A 180 11.11 1.96 5.41
CA ILE A 180 10.36 1.23 6.45
C ILE A 180 8.95 0.88 5.94
N ARG A 181 8.24 1.83 5.32
CA ARG A 181 6.90 1.57 4.75
C ARG A 181 6.91 0.52 3.64
N GLU A 182 7.95 0.52 2.79
CA GLU A 182 8.14 -0.51 1.76
C GLU A 182 8.35 -1.89 2.40
N GLN A 183 9.19 -1.98 3.44
CA GLN A 183 9.41 -3.22 4.19
C GLN A 183 8.15 -3.71 4.91
N GLU A 184 7.36 -2.82 5.51
CA GLU A 184 6.06 -3.14 6.11
C GLU A 184 5.07 -3.72 5.09
N GLN A 185 5.04 -3.21 3.84
CA GLN A 185 4.22 -3.76 2.77
C GLN A 185 4.68 -5.16 2.35
N ILE A 186 6.00 -5.37 2.24
CA ILE A 186 6.58 -6.68 1.93
C ILE A 186 6.27 -7.71 3.03
N ILE A 187 6.32 -7.32 4.31
CA ILE A 187 5.98 -8.20 5.43
C ILE A 187 4.52 -8.65 5.34
N ARG A 188 3.56 -7.74 5.14
CA ARG A 188 2.14 -8.09 4.98
C ARG A 188 1.89 -9.04 3.81
N LEU A 189 2.54 -8.81 2.68
CA LEU A 189 2.42 -9.72 1.52
C LEU A 189 2.98 -11.12 1.83
N ASN A 190 4.07 -11.21 2.60
CA ASN A 190 4.63 -12.49 3.03
C ASN A 190 3.73 -13.20 4.05
N GLU A 191 3.04 -12.47 4.93
CA GLU A 191 2.02 -13.01 5.84
C GLU A 191 0.84 -13.60 5.03
N ASP A 192 0.28 -12.85 4.07
CA ASP A 192 -0.79 -13.34 3.18
C ASP A 192 -0.37 -14.60 2.40
N ILE A 193 0.87 -14.65 1.89
CA ILE A 193 1.41 -15.81 1.18
C ILE A 193 1.60 -17.01 2.12
N ALA A 194 2.04 -16.79 3.36
CA ALA A 194 2.19 -17.86 4.35
C ALA A 194 0.83 -18.48 4.72
N ASP A 195 -0.20 -17.67 4.89
CA ASP A 195 -1.57 -18.13 5.14
C ASP A 195 -2.15 -18.91 3.95
N GLN A 196 -1.93 -18.45 2.72
CA GLN A 196 -2.31 -19.18 1.51
C GLN A 196 -1.60 -20.54 1.41
N LEU A 197 -0.30 -20.59 1.73
CA LEU A 197 0.50 -21.82 1.71
C LEU A 197 0.04 -22.81 2.79
N ALA A 198 -0.30 -22.31 4.00
CA ALA A 198 -0.88 -23.13 5.06
C ALA A 198 -2.24 -23.74 4.66
N GLN A 199 -3.11 -22.95 4.03
CA GLN A 199 -4.40 -23.42 3.49
C GLN A 199 -4.20 -24.47 2.38
N ALA A 200 -3.28 -24.25 1.45
CA ALA A 200 -2.97 -25.18 0.38
C ALA A 200 -2.43 -26.53 0.92
N ASN A 201 -1.51 -26.50 1.89
CA ASN A 201 -0.99 -27.71 2.53
C ASN A 201 -2.10 -28.51 3.23
N LYS A 202 -3.01 -27.84 3.95
CA LYS A 202 -4.17 -28.49 4.59
C LYS A 202 -5.11 -29.14 3.57
N LEU A 203 -5.31 -28.52 2.40
CA LEU A 203 -6.08 -29.11 1.30
C LEU A 203 -5.39 -30.35 0.72
N ILE A 204 -4.06 -30.29 0.51
CA ILE A 204 -3.25 -31.42 0.04
C ILE A 204 -3.32 -32.60 1.02
N GLU A 205 -3.28 -32.35 2.33
CA GLU A 205 -3.42 -33.38 3.37
C GLU A 205 -4.78 -34.09 3.28
N VAL A 206 -5.88 -33.33 3.20
CA VAL A 206 -7.24 -33.88 3.03
C VAL A 206 -7.37 -34.70 1.74
N LEU A 207 -6.86 -34.20 0.61
CA LEU A 207 -6.88 -34.92 -0.66
C LEU A 207 -6.02 -36.21 -0.62
N THR A 208 -4.90 -36.19 0.09
CA THR A 208 -4.03 -37.36 0.28
C THR A 208 -4.72 -38.45 1.10
N GLU A 209 -5.41 -38.07 2.18
CA GLU A 209 -6.20 -39.01 2.98
C GLU A 209 -7.42 -39.55 2.23
N GLN A 210 -8.11 -38.74 1.42
CA GLN A 210 -9.17 -39.20 0.52
C GLN A 210 -8.65 -40.20 -0.52
N LYS A 211 -7.51 -39.90 -1.15
CA LYS A 211 -6.85 -40.81 -2.08
C LYS A 211 -6.50 -42.15 -1.41
N ARG A 212 -5.96 -42.12 -0.19
CA ARG A 212 -5.62 -43.33 0.58
C ARG A 212 -6.85 -44.20 0.84
N LYS A 213 -7.99 -43.61 1.21
CA LYS A 213 -9.26 -44.34 1.39
C LYS A 213 -9.75 -44.99 0.10
N LEU A 214 -9.78 -44.23 -1.01
CA LEU A 214 -10.18 -44.75 -2.31
C LEU A 214 -9.27 -45.88 -2.81
N GLN A 215 -7.96 -45.82 -2.53
CA GLN A 215 -7.04 -46.92 -2.83
C GLN A 215 -7.36 -48.18 -2.01
N GLN A 216 -7.64 -48.05 -0.72
CA GLN A 216 -8.02 -49.17 0.15
C GLN A 216 -9.38 -49.79 -0.25
N GLU A 217 -10.34 -48.97 -0.66
CA GLU A 217 -11.62 -49.43 -1.22
C GLU A 217 -11.43 -50.18 -2.55
N LEU A 218 -10.54 -49.70 -3.41
CA LEU A 218 -10.19 -50.36 -4.69
C LEU A 218 -9.49 -51.70 -4.48
N GLU A 219 -8.55 -51.79 -3.54
CA GLU A 219 -7.91 -53.05 -3.14
C GLU A 219 -8.95 -54.05 -2.63
N THR A 220 -9.84 -53.62 -1.73
CA THR A 220 -10.93 -54.46 -1.18
C THR A 220 -11.88 -54.96 -2.29
N ALA A 221 -12.21 -54.10 -3.26
CA ALA A 221 -13.03 -54.47 -4.40
C ALA A 221 -12.31 -55.45 -5.35
N SER A 222 -11.00 -55.28 -5.55
CA SER A 222 -10.16 -56.19 -6.33
C SER A 222 -10.10 -57.58 -5.71
N ASP A 223 -9.86 -57.68 -4.40
CA ASP A 223 -9.86 -58.95 -3.67
C ASP A 223 -11.22 -59.66 -3.76
N TYR A 224 -12.32 -58.91 -3.68
CA TYR A 224 -13.68 -59.45 -3.85
C TYR A 224 -13.92 -59.99 -5.26
N ILE A 225 -13.44 -59.30 -6.30
CA ILE A 225 -13.53 -59.77 -7.70
C ILE A 225 -12.73 -61.07 -7.87
N LEU A 226 -11.49 -61.14 -7.40
CA LEU A 226 -10.67 -62.36 -7.45
C LEU A 226 -11.35 -63.55 -6.75
N ALA A 227 -11.99 -63.30 -5.59
CA ALA A 227 -12.75 -64.32 -4.87
C ALA A 227 -14.04 -64.76 -5.57
N LEU A 228 -14.65 -63.90 -6.42
CA LEU A 228 -15.76 -64.29 -7.29
C LEU A 228 -15.28 -65.07 -8.51
N GLU A 229 -14.17 -64.67 -9.13
CA GLU A 229 -13.59 -65.36 -10.29
C GLU A 229 -13.20 -66.81 -9.96
N ASP A 230 -12.57 -67.05 -8.80
CA ASP A 230 -12.28 -68.41 -8.31
C ASP A 230 -13.55 -69.25 -8.10
N LYS A 231 -14.63 -68.67 -7.55
CA LYS A 231 -15.92 -69.36 -7.39
C LYS A 231 -16.55 -69.72 -8.74
N VAL A 232 -16.55 -68.78 -9.70
CA VAL A 232 -17.07 -68.99 -11.06
C VAL A 232 -16.23 -70.05 -11.79
N TYR A 233 -14.90 -69.99 -11.66
CA TYR A 233 -14.01 -71.00 -12.22
C TYR A 233 -14.29 -72.40 -11.67
N LYS A 234 -14.44 -72.54 -10.34
CA LYS A 234 -14.80 -73.81 -9.67
C LYS A 234 -16.16 -74.33 -10.15
N ALA A 235 -17.19 -73.47 -10.21
CA ALA A 235 -18.52 -73.83 -10.69
C ALA A 235 -18.50 -74.29 -12.17
N ASN A 236 -17.79 -73.57 -13.04
CA ASN A 236 -17.63 -73.93 -14.45
C ASN A 236 -16.88 -75.27 -14.60
N LYS A 237 -15.83 -75.52 -13.80
CA LYS A 237 -15.12 -76.80 -13.76
C LYS A 237 -16.03 -77.96 -13.36
N THR A 238 -16.87 -77.79 -12.33
CA THR A 238 -17.85 -78.82 -11.95
C THR A 238 -18.92 -79.03 -13.01
N SER A 239 -19.37 -77.96 -13.68
CA SER A 239 -20.38 -78.05 -14.75
C SER A 239 -19.84 -78.80 -15.98
N LEU A 240 -18.56 -78.57 -16.34
CA LEU A 240 -17.89 -79.30 -17.41
C LEU A 240 -17.75 -80.81 -17.11
N GLU A 241 -17.43 -81.16 -15.86
CA GLU A 241 -17.34 -82.57 -15.44
C GLU A 241 -18.71 -83.26 -15.45
N LEU A 242 -19.78 -82.57 -15.00
CA LEU A 242 -21.15 -83.08 -15.10
C LEU A 242 -21.59 -83.27 -16.57
N LEU A 243 -21.27 -82.32 -17.46
CA LEU A 243 -21.56 -82.46 -18.89
C LEU A 243 -20.82 -83.64 -19.53
N ARG A 244 -19.60 -83.93 -19.08
CA ARG A 244 -18.85 -85.11 -19.51
C ARG A 244 -19.54 -86.40 -19.07
N GLN A 245 -19.89 -86.50 -17.79
CA GLN A 245 -20.61 -87.66 -17.24
C GLN A 245 -21.97 -87.88 -17.93
N LEU A 246 -22.70 -86.80 -18.23
CA LEU A 246 -23.96 -86.85 -18.98
C LEU A 246 -23.74 -87.44 -20.38
N LYS A 247 -22.72 -86.97 -21.11
CA LYS A 247 -22.36 -87.48 -22.44
C LYS A 247 -21.93 -88.95 -22.40
N ASP A 248 -21.15 -89.36 -21.41
CA ASP A 248 -20.72 -90.75 -21.25
C ASP A 248 -21.95 -91.67 -20.97
N ALA A 249 -22.90 -91.21 -20.16
CA ALA A 249 -24.18 -91.90 -19.92
C ALA A 249 -25.10 -91.92 -21.16
N GLU A 250 -25.12 -90.87 -21.99
CA GLU A 250 -25.84 -90.86 -23.27
C GLU A 250 -25.30 -91.94 -24.23
N ILE A 251 -23.97 -92.11 -24.28
CA ILE A 251 -23.32 -93.15 -25.07
C ILE A 251 -23.69 -94.55 -24.53
N GLU A 252 -23.64 -94.75 -23.20
CA GLU A 252 -24.05 -96.02 -22.57
C GLU A 252 -25.52 -96.35 -22.91
N ILE A 253 -26.44 -95.40 -22.73
CA ILE A 253 -27.86 -95.54 -23.08
C ILE A 253 -28.03 -95.93 -24.56
N GLU A 254 -27.25 -95.35 -25.48
CA GLU A 254 -27.33 -95.68 -26.90
C GLU A 254 -26.80 -97.10 -27.20
N THR A 255 -25.71 -97.53 -26.56
CA THR A 255 -25.24 -98.93 -26.68
C THR A 255 -26.26 -99.94 -26.14
N LEU A 256 -26.90 -99.63 -25.00
CA LEU A 256 -27.95 -100.47 -24.42
C LEU A 256 -29.20 -100.54 -25.30
N LYS A 257 -29.61 -99.42 -25.93
CA LYS A 257 -30.69 -99.42 -26.92
C LYS A 257 -30.37 -100.34 -28.10
N ASN A 258 -29.17 -100.25 -28.66
CA ASN A 258 -28.74 -101.09 -29.77
C ASN A 258 -28.77 -102.58 -29.39
N TYR A 259 -28.29 -102.93 -28.19
CA TYR A 259 -28.38 -104.29 -27.66
C TYR A 259 -29.83 -104.78 -27.48
N ILE A 260 -30.73 -103.93 -26.98
CA ILE A 260 -32.17 -104.24 -26.88
C ILE A 260 -32.79 -104.46 -28.27
N ILE A 261 -32.40 -103.68 -29.28
CA ILE A 261 -32.85 -103.85 -30.66
C ILE A 261 -32.39 -105.22 -31.18
N GLU A 262 -31.10 -105.56 -31.06
CA GLU A 262 -30.58 -106.88 -31.46
C GLU A 262 -31.29 -108.04 -30.75
N LEU A 263 -31.50 -107.96 -29.43
CA LEU A 263 -32.20 -109.00 -28.68
C LEU A 263 -33.66 -109.15 -29.13
N LYS A 264 -34.39 -108.04 -29.33
CA LYS A 264 -35.76 -108.08 -29.87
C LYS A 264 -35.79 -108.70 -31.26
N GLN A 265 -34.81 -108.40 -32.12
CA GLN A 265 -34.69 -108.99 -33.44
C GLN A 265 -34.47 -110.51 -33.40
N ARG A 266 -33.68 -111.02 -32.44
CA ARG A 266 -33.41 -112.46 -32.26
C ARG A 266 -34.61 -113.24 -31.71
N ILE A 267 -35.34 -112.69 -30.73
CA ILE A 267 -36.44 -113.37 -30.01
C ILE A 267 -37.78 -113.34 -30.78
N ALA A 268 -37.87 -112.64 -31.91
CA ALA A 268 -39.07 -112.54 -32.75
C ALA A 268 -39.41 -113.84 -33.53
N VAL A 269 -39.76 -114.90 -32.80
CA VAL A 269 -40.22 -116.21 -33.29
C VAL A 269 -41.75 -116.29 -33.21
N TYR A 270 -42.40 -116.76 -34.27
CA TYR A 270 -43.83 -117.11 -34.27
C TYR A 270 -44.06 -118.40 -33.49
N ILE A 271 -45.00 -118.39 -32.54
CA ILE A 271 -45.31 -119.55 -31.68
C ILE A 271 -46.68 -120.10 -32.12
N PRO A 272 -46.74 -121.28 -32.75
CA PRO A 272 -48.01 -121.86 -33.19
C PRO A 272 -48.83 -122.43 -32.02
N VAL A 273 -50.14 -122.49 -32.22
CA VAL A 273 -51.08 -123.26 -31.40
C VAL A 273 -50.80 -124.75 -31.59
N LYS A 274 -50.63 -125.46 -30.47
CA LYS A 274 -50.14 -126.86 -30.46
C LYS A 274 -51.07 -127.87 -31.14
N ASP A 275 -52.34 -127.53 -31.33
CA ASP A 275 -53.35 -128.45 -31.87
C ASP A 275 -53.77 -128.10 -33.31
N ASP A 276 -53.29 -126.97 -33.87
CA ASP A 276 -53.59 -126.53 -35.22
C ASP A 276 -52.46 -126.90 -36.19
N VAL A 277 -52.75 -127.80 -37.14
CA VAL A 277 -51.77 -128.29 -38.12
C VAL A 277 -51.43 -127.22 -39.16
N ILE A 278 -52.39 -126.35 -39.50
CA ILE A 278 -52.21 -125.24 -40.42
C ILE A 278 -51.29 -124.20 -39.78
N ASP A 279 -51.51 -123.89 -38.50
CA ASP A 279 -50.72 -122.90 -37.74
C ASP A 279 -49.28 -123.38 -37.53
N LYS A 280 -49.05 -124.67 -37.24
CA LYS A 280 -47.70 -125.25 -37.18
C LYS A 280 -46.94 -125.07 -38.50
N LYS A 281 -47.58 -125.34 -39.63
CA LYS A 281 -46.96 -125.18 -40.96
C LYS A 281 -46.73 -123.71 -41.29
N LEU A 282 -47.68 -122.83 -40.95
CA LEU A 282 -47.53 -121.39 -41.11
C LEU A 282 -46.39 -120.84 -40.23
N ALA A 283 -46.24 -121.32 -38.99
CA ALA A 283 -45.15 -120.95 -38.11
C ALA A 283 -43.79 -121.47 -38.61
N GLU A 284 -43.73 -122.70 -39.10
CA GLU A 284 -42.54 -123.28 -39.75
C GLU A 284 -42.10 -122.43 -40.94
N PHE A 285 -43.04 -121.98 -41.77
CA PHE A 285 -42.79 -121.06 -42.87
C PHE A 285 -42.32 -119.67 -42.37
N ILE A 286 -43.10 -119.01 -41.51
CA ILE A 286 -42.81 -117.65 -41.00
C ILE A 286 -41.45 -117.59 -40.30
N ASN A 287 -41.10 -118.59 -39.49
CA ASN A 287 -39.85 -118.58 -38.71
C ASN A 287 -38.59 -118.76 -39.56
N ASN A 288 -38.71 -119.45 -40.70
CA ASN A 288 -37.64 -119.70 -41.65
C ASN A 288 -37.57 -118.66 -42.79
N TYR A 289 -38.58 -117.78 -42.91
CA TYR A 289 -38.63 -116.76 -43.96
C TYR A 289 -37.59 -115.64 -43.73
N PRO A 290 -36.85 -115.20 -44.77
CA PRO A 290 -36.01 -114.00 -44.66
C PRO A 290 -36.89 -112.78 -44.34
N ASP A 291 -36.49 -111.92 -43.39
CA ASP A 291 -37.35 -110.88 -42.80
C ASP A 291 -38.57 -111.38 -41.99
N ARG A 292 -38.49 -112.56 -41.34
CA ARG A 292 -39.52 -113.11 -40.43
C ARG A 292 -40.20 -112.13 -39.46
N GLN A 293 -39.51 -111.06 -39.06
CA GLN A 293 -40.07 -110.00 -38.20
C GLN A 293 -41.23 -109.26 -38.86
N LYS A 294 -41.13 -108.92 -40.15
CA LYS A 294 -42.21 -108.28 -40.91
C LYS A 294 -43.36 -109.25 -41.05
N LEU A 295 -43.06 -110.49 -41.45
CA LEU A 295 -44.06 -111.52 -41.74
C LEU A 295 -44.84 -111.97 -40.48
N LYS A 296 -44.17 -112.08 -39.32
CA LYS A 296 -44.80 -112.38 -38.02
C LYS A 296 -45.85 -111.34 -37.62
N ILE A 297 -45.64 -110.05 -37.93
CA ILE A 297 -46.61 -108.99 -37.62
C ILE A 297 -47.78 -109.04 -38.61
N MET A 298 -47.54 -109.49 -39.86
CA MET A 298 -48.57 -109.52 -40.88
C MET A 298 -49.60 -110.64 -40.67
N PHE A 299 -49.21 -111.84 -40.20
CA PHE A 299 -50.15 -112.93 -39.92
C PHE A 299 -50.59 -112.98 -38.44
N LEU A 300 -51.82 -112.55 -38.15
CA LEU A 300 -52.47 -112.74 -36.86
C LEU A 300 -53.54 -113.84 -36.96
N ARG A 301 -53.44 -114.91 -36.16
CA ARG A 301 -54.42 -116.00 -36.15
C ARG A 301 -55.72 -115.54 -35.48
N GLU A 302 -56.85 -115.70 -36.17
CA GLU A 302 -58.18 -115.47 -35.59
C GLU A 302 -58.84 -116.79 -35.16
N SER A 303 -58.83 -117.78 -36.06
CA SER A 303 -59.34 -119.13 -35.82
C SER A 303 -58.57 -120.15 -36.66
N GLU A 304 -58.83 -121.44 -36.47
CA GLU A 304 -58.27 -122.48 -37.34
C GLU A 304 -58.60 -122.19 -38.82
N GLY A 305 -57.57 -122.25 -39.67
CA GLY A 305 -57.68 -121.93 -41.09
C GLY A 305 -58.05 -120.48 -41.44
N VAL A 306 -58.13 -119.54 -40.48
CA VAL A 306 -58.46 -118.12 -40.76
C VAL A 306 -57.49 -117.18 -40.04
N TYR A 307 -56.78 -116.41 -40.85
CA TYR A 307 -55.73 -115.50 -40.41
C TYR A 307 -56.03 -114.11 -40.95
N GLN A 308 -55.74 -113.09 -40.16
CA GLN A 308 -55.65 -111.72 -40.64
C GLN A 308 -54.25 -111.52 -41.23
N PHE A 309 -54.18 -111.18 -42.52
CA PHE A 309 -52.97 -110.73 -43.21
C PHE A 309 -53.01 -109.21 -43.38
N GLY A 310 -52.28 -108.48 -42.53
CA GLY A 310 -52.30 -107.02 -42.53
C GLY A 310 -53.70 -106.46 -42.28
N SER A 311 -54.29 -105.77 -43.26
CA SER A 311 -55.68 -105.26 -43.19
C SER A 311 -56.76 -106.23 -43.67
N LYS A 312 -56.39 -107.42 -44.18
CA LYS A 312 -57.31 -108.37 -44.83
C LYS A 312 -57.49 -109.63 -44.00
N ARG A 313 -58.68 -110.23 -44.07
CA ARG A 313 -58.96 -111.57 -43.54
C ARG A 313 -58.78 -112.60 -44.65
N VAL A 314 -57.98 -113.63 -44.42
CA VAL A 314 -57.67 -114.68 -45.41
C VAL A 314 -57.92 -116.08 -44.83
N ALA A 315 -58.47 -116.97 -45.66
CA ALA A 315 -58.60 -118.37 -45.32
C ALA A 315 -57.39 -119.14 -45.84
N VAL A 316 -56.74 -119.90 -44.98
CA VAL A 316 -55.50 -120.64 -45.23
C VAL A 316 -55.79 -122.13 -45.06
N ARG A 317 -55.32 -122.95 -45.99
CA ARG A 317 -55.38 -124.41 -45.91
C ARG A 317 -54.04 -125.03 -46.26
N VAL A 318 -53.80 -126.26 -45.83
CA VAL A 318 -52.60 -127.03 -46.20
C VAL A 318 -53.02 -128.21 -47.08
N ASP A 319 -52.59 -128.21 -48.35
CA ASP A 319 -52.78 -129.33 -49.27
C ASP A 319 -51.42 -129.97 -49.58
N LYS A 320 -51.21 -131.25 -49.24
CA LYS A 320 -49.96 -131.99 -49.51
C LYS A 320 -48.70 -131.20 -49.08
N ASP A 321 -48.68 -130.78 -47.81
CA ASP A 321 -47.65 -129.94 -47.17
C ASP A 321 -47.44 -128.53 -47.77
N LYS A 322 -48.20 -128.12 -48.79
CA LYS A 322 -48.17 -126.76 -49.33
C LYS A 322 -49.25 -125.89 -48.70
N ILE A 323 -48.85 -124.71 -48.24
CA ILE A 323 -49.78 -123.69 -47.70
C ILE A 323 -50.42 -122.96 -48.88
N ASN A 324 -51.75 -123.03 -48.95
CA ASN A 324 -52.57 -122.42 -49.99
C ASN A 324 -53.54 -121.41 -49.36
N ILE A 325 -53.57 -120.19 -49.91
CA ILE A 325 -54.37 -119.07 -49.40
C ILE A 325 -55.53 -118.80 -50.36
N ARG A 326 -56.76 -118.76 -49.84
CA ARG A 326 -57.97 -118.48 -50.61
C ARG A 326 -58.00 -117.01 -51.04
N VAL A 327 -58.13 -116.78 -52.34
CA VAL A 327 -58.33 -115.45 -52.93
C VAL A 327 -59.59 -115.45 -53.80
N GLY A 328 -60.03 -114.26 -54.26
CA GLY A 328 -61.29 -114.10 -55.00
C GLY A 328 -61.41 -114.91 -56.29
N GLY A 329 -60.29 -115.35 -56.88
CA GLY A 329 -60.23 -116.18 -58.09
C GLY A 329 -59.84 -117.65 -57.89
N GLY A 330 -59.58 -118.12 -56.66
CA GLY A 330 -59.07 -119.47 -56.45
C GLY A 330 -58.25 -119.64 -55.17
N TYR A 331 -57.19 -120.43 -55.26
CA TYR A 331 -56.17 -120.56 -54.22
C TYR A 331 -54.81 -120.22 -54.83
N LEU A 332 -54.01 -119.41 -54.15
CA LEU A 332 -52.60 -119.16 -54.47
C LEU A 332 -51.71 -119.89 -53.47
N SER A 333 -50.48 -120.21 -53.86
CA SER A 333 -49.46 -120.61 -52.88
C SER A 333 -49.13 -119.44 -51.94
N ILE A 334 -48.59 -119.73 -50.76
CA ILE A 334 -48.16 -118.70 -49.81
C ILE A 334 -47.11 -117.75 -50.42
N ASP A 335 -46.17 -118.26 -51.23
CA ASP A 335 -45.12 -117.45 -51.86
C ASP A 335 -45.73 -116.43 -52.84
N GLU A 336 -46.57 -116.88 -53.79
CA GLU A 336 -47.26 -116.02 -54.75
C GLU A 336 -48.17 -114.98 -54.07
N PHE A 337 -48.85 -115.39 -53.00
CA PHE A 337 -49.69 -114.49 -52.20
C PHE A 337 -48.85 -113.39 -51.53
N LEU A 338 -47.68 -113.73 -51.00
CA LEU A 338 -46.79 -112.75 -50.38
C LEU A 338 -46.23 -111.77 -51.39
N ASP A 339 -45.75 -112.23 -52.55
CA ASP A 339 -45.25 -111.33 -53.60
C ASP A 339 -46.33 -110.36 -54.08
N GLN A 340 -47.57 -110.83 -54.25
CA GLN A 340 -48.67 -109.99 -54.75
C GLN A 340 -49.21 -109.00 -53.70
N TYR A 341 -49.29 -109.37 -52.41
CA TYR A 341 -49.99 -108.59 -51.40
C TYR A 341 -49.10 -107.94 -50.34
N THR A 342 -47.86 -108.40 -50.13
CA THR A 342 -46.97 -107.84 -49.11
C THR A 342 -46.63 -106.36 -49.33
N PRO A 343 -46.25 -105.90 -50.54
CA PRO A 343 -45.92 -104.48 -50.77
C PRO A 343 -47.12 -103.56 -50.45
N ALA A 344 -48.32 -103.95 -50.89
CA ALA A 344 -49.54 -103.15 -50.72
C ALA A 344 -50.05 -103.09 -49.26
N GLU A 345 -49.74 -104.08 -48.43
CA GLU A 345 -50.07 -104.07 -47.00
C GLU A 345 -48.98 -103.38 -46.15
N LEU A 346 -47.68 -103.50 -46.53
CA LEU A 346 -46.59 -102.72 -45.93
C LEU A 346 -46.83 -101.21 -46.04
N ASP A 347 -47.19 -100.73 -47.23
CA ASP A 347 -47.51 -99.32 -47.51
C ASP A 347 -48.65 -98.77 -46.62
N LYS A 348 -49.62 -99.63 -46.26
CA LYS A 348 -50.72 -99.27 -45.36
C LYS A 348 -50.30 -99.28 -43.90
N MET A 349 -49.40 -100.18 -43.51
CA MET A 349 -48.88 -100.28 -42.15
C MET A 349 -47.94 -99.12 -41.81
N GLU A 350 -47.03 -98.72 -42.71
CA GLU A 350 -46.14 -97.57 -42.47
C GLU A 350 -46.90 -96.26 -42.23
N ARG A 351 -48.05 -96.07 -42.89
CA ARG A 351 -48.93 -94.89 -42.70
C ARG A 351 -49.66 -94.90 -41.34
N LYS A 352 -49.68 -96.04 -40.64
CA LYS A 352 -50.32 -96.20 -39.32
C LYS A 352 -49.34 -96.20 -38.16
N ASP A 353 -48.02 -96.22 -38.40
CA ASP A 353 -47.02 -96.26 -37.33
C ASP A 353 -47.13 -95.01 -36.41
N PRO A 354 -47.44 -95.18 -35.11
CA PRO A 354 -47.56 -94.06 -34.18
C PRO A 354 -46.23 -93.34 -33.93
N LEU A 355 -45.07 -94.00 -34.07
CA LEU A 355 -43.77 -93.35 -33.88
C LEU A 355 -43.49 -92.33 -34.99
N LYS A 356 -43.76 -92.68 -36.24
CA LYS A 356 -43.52 -91.81 -37.41
C LYS A 356 -44.32 -90.50 -37.29
N LYS A 357 -45.59 -90.59 -36.89
CA LYS A 357 -46.47 -89.44 -36.58
C LYS A 357 -46.00 -88.59 -35.39
N PHE A 358 -45.32 -89.20 -34.42
CA PHE A 358 -44.79 -88.50 -33.26
C PHE A 358 -43.50 -87.73 -33.61
N SER A 359 -42.58 -88.34 -34.36
CA SER A 359 -41.39 -87.65 -34.88
C SER A 359 -41.74 -86.47 -35.80
N GLU A 360 -42.77 -86.62 -36.63
CA GLU A 360 -43.25 -85.57 -37.53
C GLU A 360 -43.82 -84.37 -36.75
N LYS A 361 -44.59 -84.61 -35.69
CA LYS A 361 -45.06 -83.56 -34.76
C LYS A 361 -43.92 -82.85 -34.03
N ILE A 362 -42.92 -83.57 -33.52
CA ILE A 362 -41.77 -82.97 -32.83
C ILE A 362 -40.93 -82.11 -33.79
N ALA A 363 -40.75 -82.55 -35.04
CA ALA A 363 -40.07 -81.77 -36.07
C ALA A 363 -40.78 -80.42 -36.31
N MET A 364 -42.11 -80.43 -36.48
CA MET A 364 -42.90 -79.18 -36.64
C MET A 364 -42.80 -78.27 -35.40
N GLN A 365 -42.75 -78.82 -34.19
CA GLN A 365 -42.65 -78.03 -32.95
C GLN A 365 -41.29 -77.35 -32.81
N LYS A 366 -40.19 -77.98 -33.23
CA LYS A 366 -38.85 -77.36 -33.19
C LYS A 366 -38.72 -76.16 -34.14
N THR A 367 -39.41 -76.16 -35.28
CA THR A 367 -39.36 -75.03 -36.24
C THR A 367 -40.06 -73.76 -35.73
N LEU A 368 -40.97 -73.88 -34.76
CA LEU A 368 -41.77 -72.76 -34.23
C LEU A 368 -41.10 -72.00 -33.08
N VAL A 369 -40.17 -72.63 -32.35
CA VAL A 369 -39.53 -72.04 -31.15
C VAL A 369 -38.31 -71.17 -31.50
N GLY A 370 -37.76 -71.27 -32.72
CA GLY A 370 -36.56 -70.54 -33.15
C GLY A 370 -36.73 -69.03 -33.45
N LYS A 371 -37.85 -68.40 -33.08
CA LYS A 371 -38.13 -66.97 -33.32
C LYS A 371 -38.26 -66.18 -32.01
N GLU A 372 -37.23 -66.20 -31.18
CA GLU A 372 -37.12 -65.22 -30.10
C GLU A 372 -36.59 -63.87 -30.60
N VAL A 373 -37.47 -62.89 -30.43
CA VAL A 373 -37.32 -61.47 -30.71
C VAL A 373 -36.07 -60.90 -30.01
N ARG A 374 -35.16 -60.30 -30.80
CA ARG A 374 -34.13 -59.39 -30.26
C ARG A 374 -34.67 -57.95 -30.28
N GLU A 375 -35.19 -57.48 -29.15
CA GLU A 375 -35.45 -56.06 -28.94
C GLU A 375 -34.16 -55.30 -28.65
N SER A 376 -33.85 -54.29 -29.46
CA SER A 376 -32.74 -53.37 -29.24
C SER A 376 -33.27 -52.00 -28.76
N SER A 377 -33.22 -51.76 -27.45
CA SER A 377 -33.65 -50.49 -26.85
C SER A 377 -32.65 -49.36 -27.13
N PRO A 378 -33.08 -48.15 -27.53
CA PRO A 378 -32.17 -47.03 -27.78
C PRO A 378 -31.73 -46.34 -26.48
N ILE A 379 -30.42 -46.11 -26.34
CA ILE A 379 -29.86 -45.31 -25.24
C ILE A 379 -30.09 -43.83 -25.53
N ARG A 380 -30.80 -43.12 -24.64
CA ARG A 380 -31.00 -41.67 -24.69
C ARG A 380 -30.17 -41.00 -23.59
N SER A 381 -29.25 -40.13 -23.99
CA SER A 381 -28.35 -39.39 -23.09
C SER A 381 -29.07 -38.25 -22.35
N PRO A 382 -28.65 -37.91 -21.12
CA PRO A 382 -28.99 -36.66 -20.47
C PRO A 382 -27.84 -35.64 -20.60
N THR A 383 -28.11 -34.54 -21.29
CA THR A 383 -27.33 -33.30 -21.17
C THR A 383 -27.48 -32.73 -19.74
N ARG A 384 -26.43 -32.18 -19.16
CA ARG A 384 -26.58 -31.21 -18.05
C ARG A 384 -25.57 -30.07 -18.15
N GLN A 385 -26.07 -28.88 -17.80
CA GLN A 385 -25.32 -27.64 -17.59
C GLN A 385 -24.51 -27.71 -16.29
#